data_AF-A0A843GYU1-F1
#
_entry.id   AF-A0A843GYU1-F1
#
_cell.length_a   1.000
_cell.length_b   1.000
_cell.length_c   1.000
_cell.angle_alpha   90.00
_cell.angle_beta   90.00
_cell.angle_gamma   90.00
#
_symmetry.space_group_name_H-M   'P 1'
#
loop_
_entity.id
_entity.type
_entity.pdbx_description
1 polymer ?
#
loop_
_entity_poly.entity_id
_entity_poly.type
_entity_poly.pdbx_seq_one_letter_code
_entity_poly.pdbx_strand_id
1 'polypeptide(L)'
;MSYIPPITMDVFYENTTDKIAKELTNKQDHFIYEQVMAVSNIKIDEDEFKRALKYDRGQYDCGYRDGYYARDNEITRCKDCKYFTPQPDTIEACCDLTYSRALPDDYCSYGKRRETE
;
A
#
# COMPACT_ATOMS: atom_id res chain seq x y z
N MET A 1 40.83 27.77 21.14
CA MET A 1 39.65 27.56 20.27
C MET A 1 39.07 26.20 20.64
N SER A 2 37.94 26.18 21.33
CA SER A 2 37.34 24.94 21.84
C SER A 2 36.38 24.40 20.79
N TYR A 3 36.70 23.23 20.24
CA TYR A 3 35.84 22.53 19.28
C TYR A 3 34.61 21.97 20.01
N ILE A 4 33.41 22.39 19.61
CA ILE A 4 32.14 21.85 20.08
C ILE A 4 31.66 20.87 18.99
N PRO A 5 31.55 19.56 19.26
CA PRO A 5 31.04 18.62 18.28
C PRO A 5 29.53 18.87 18.02
N PRO A 6 29.04 18.68 16.79
CA PRO A 6 27.62 18.76 16.50
C PRO A 6 26.89 17.63 17.21
N ILE A 7 25.82 17.98 17.94
CA ILE A 7 24.87 17.02 18.49
C ILE A 7 24.10 16.45 17.29
N THR A 8 24.44 15.23 16.86
CA THR A 8 23.59 14.45 15.96
C THR A 8 22.39 13.99 16.76
N MET A 9 21.29 14.73 16.63
CA MET A 9 20.02 14.42 17.28
C MET A 9 19.30 13.31 16.52
N ASP A 10 19.92 12.13 16.46
CA ASP A 10 19.26 10.88 16.06
C ASP A 10 18.43 10.38 17.24
N VAL A 11 17.33 11.06 17.49
CA VAL A 11 16.24 10.52 18.30
C VAL A 11 14.98 10.71 17.48
N PHE A 12 14.64 9.68 16.69
CA PHE A 12 13.30 9.46 16.19
C PHE A 12 12.36 9.29 17.39
N TYR A 13 11.96 10.42 18.00
CA TYR A 13 10.78 10.46 18.82
C TYR A 13 9.62 10.17 17.87
N GLU A 14 9.00 9.00 17.97
CA GLU A 14 7.63 8.82 17.49
C GLU A 14 6.82 10.03 17.99
N ASN A 15 6.37 10.86 17.06
CA ASN A 15 5.69 12.10 17.40
C ASN A 15 4.47 11.72 18.26
N THR A 16 4.20 12.48 19.33
CA THR A 16 3.02 12.27 20.18
C THR A 16 1.73 12.21 19.36
N THR A 17 1.69 12.90 18.22
CA THR A 17 0.61 12.82 17.24
C THR A 17 0.43 11.42 16.64
N ASP A 18 1.52 10.72 16.31
CA ASP A 18 1.47 9.38 15.72
C ASP A 18 0.99 8.34 16.74
N LYS A 19 1.39 8.50 18.00
CA LYS A 19 0.91 7.65 19.10
C LYS A 19 -0.60 7.82 19.32
N ILE A 20 -1.08 9.07 19.33
CA ILE A 20 -2.51 9.37 19.47
C ILE A 20 -3.29 8.84 18.26
N ALA A 21 -2.77 9.00 17.04
CA ALA A 21 -3.40 8.48 15.83
C ALA A 21 -3.54 6.95 15.87
N LYS A 22 -2.49 6.25 16.31
CA LYS A 22 -2.48 4.79 16.49
C LYS A 22 -3.50 4.33 17.54
N GLU A 23 -3.58 5.02 18.67
CA GLU A 23 -4.58 4.72 19.71
C GLU A 23 -6.01 4.95 19.24
N LEU A 24 -6.27 6.05 18.53
CA LEU A 24 -7.59 6.34 17.96
C LEU A 24 -8.01 5.27 16.95
N THR A 25 -7.09 4.86 16.08
CA THR A 25 -7.34 3.80 15.09
C THR A 25 -7.67 2.48 15.78
N ASN A 26 -6.94 2.10 16.82
CA ASN A 26 -7.21 0.87 17.58
C ASN A 26 -8.58 0.90 18.27
N LYS A 27 -8.98 2.04 18.84
CA LYS A 27 -10.30 2.21 19.46
C LYS A 27 -11.43 2.11 18.44
N GLN A 28 -11.23 2.71 17.27
CA GLN A 28 -12.20 2.64 16.18
C GLN A 28 -12.34 1.20 15.64
N ASP A 29 -11.23 0.48 15.45
CA ASP A 29 -11.24 -0.91 14.98
C ASP A 29 -11.95 -1.85 15.96
N HIS A 30 -11.71 -1.67 17.26
CA HIS A 30 -12.40 -2.41 18.31
C HIS A 30 -13.91 -2.13 18.33
N PHE A 31 -14.31 -0.86 18.22
CA PHE A 31 -15.72 -0.48 18.15
C PHE A 31 -16.42 -1.12 16.93
N ILE A 32 -15.79 -1.09 15.76
CA ILE A 32 -16.34 -1.72 14.56
C ILE A 32 -16.50 -3.23 14.76
N TYR A 33 -15.51 -3.89 15.38
CA TYR A 33 -15.59 -5.31 15.73
C TYR A 33 -16.81 -5.60 16.62
N GLU A 34 -16.99 -4.85 17.72
CA GLU A 34 -18.14 -5.04 18.61
C GLU A 34 -19.48 -4.87 17.89
N GLN A 35 -19.60 -3.87 17.01
CA GLN A 35 -20.81 -3.64 16.23
C GLN A 35 -21.09 -4.80 15.26
N VAL A 36 -20.07 -5.29 14.55
CA VAL A 36 -20.20 -6.42 13.62
C VAL A 36 -20.59 -7.70 14.37
N MET A 37 -19.98 -7.96 15.52
CA MET A 37 -20.31 -9.12 16.36
C MET A 37 -21.71 -9.00 16.97
N ALA A 38 -22.21 -7.79 17.25
CA ALA A 38 -23.55 -7.57 17.78
C ALA A 38 -24.66 -7.81 16.73
N VAL A 39 -24.38 -7.56 15.45
CA VAL A 39 -25.38 -7.71 14.36
C VAL A 39 -25.22 -8.99 13.55
N SER A 40 -24.05 -9.64 13.64
CA SER A 40 -23.77 -10.89 12.94
C SER A 40 -23.84 -12.09 13.88
N ASN A 41 -24.32 -13.23 13.38
CA ASN A 41 -24.34 -14.47 14.15
C ASN A 41 -23.04 -15.29 13.94
N ILE A 42 -21.95 -14.61 13.59
CA ILE A 42 -20.69 -15.22 13.18
C ILE A 42 -19.71 -15.09 14.34
N LYS A 43 -19.01 -16.17 14.69
CA LYS A 43 -17.86 -16.10 15.61
C LYS A 43 -16.60 -15.83 14.80
N ILE A 44 -16.06 -14.63 14.94
CA ILE A 44 -14.80 -14.22 14.33
C ILE A 44 -13.85 -13.83 15.45
N ASP A 45 -12.58 -14.23 15.33
CA ASP A 45 -11.53 -13.79 16.23
C ASP A 45 -11.20 -12.30 15.98
N GLU A 46 -11.07 -11.51 17.05
CA GLU A 46 -10.87 -10.07 16.94
C GLU A 46 -9.58 -9.71 16.19
N ASP A 47 -8.51 -10.49 16.36
CA ASP A 47 -7.23 -10.24 15.68
C ASP A 47 -7.29 -10.63 14.20
N GLU A 48 -8.02 -11.69 13.84
CA GLU A 48 -8.33 -12.03 12.45
C GLU A 48 -9.18 -10.94 11.77
N PHE A 49 -10.21 -10.44 12.45
CA PHE A 49 -11.05 -9.35 11.96
C PHE A 49 -10.23 -8.06 11.72
N LYS A 50 -9.40 -7.66 12.69
CA LYS A 50 -8.51 -6.50 12.55
C LYS A 50 -7.49 -6.68 11.43
N ARG A 51 -6.95 -7.89 11.22
CA ARG A 51 -6.04 -8.17 10.10
C ARG A 51 -6.76 -8.05 8.76
N ALA A 52 -7.98 -8.56 8.65
CA ALA A 52 -8.80 -8.42 7.44
C ALA A 52 -9.11 -6.94 7.15
N LEU A 53 -9.53 -6.17 8.16
CA LEU A 53 -9.75 -4.72 8.00
C LEU A 53 -8.48 -3.96 7.59
N LYS A 54 -7.32 -4.31 8.16
CA LYS A 54 -6.03 -3.71 7.77
C LYS A 54 -5.63 -4.07 6.35
N TYR A 55 -5.90 -5.31 5.92
CA TYR A 55 -5.63 -5.74 4.55
C TYR A 55 -6.50 -4.97 3.55
N ASP A 56 -7.79 -4.83 3.85
CA ASP A 56 -8.74 -4.06 3.04
C ASP A 56 -8.37 -2.57 2.99
N ARG A 57 -7.98 -1.96 4.12
CA ARG A 57 -7.45 -0.59 4.15
C ARG A 57 -6.15 -0.42 3.39
N GLY A 58 -5.21 -1.36 3.50
CA GLY A 58 -3.96 -1.32 2.75
C GLY A 58 -4.18 -1.46 1.24
N GLN A 59 -5.11 -2.34 0.85
CA GLN A 59 -5.52 -2.49 -0.55
C GLN A 59 -6.25 -1.24 -1.05
N TYR A 60 -7.14 -0.66 -0.25
CA TYR A 60 -7.81 0.60 -0.54
C TYR A 60 -6.81 1.75 -0.65
N ASP A 61 -5.86 1.88 0.26
CA ASP A 61 -4.83 2.94 0.23
C ASP A 61 -3.92 2.80 -0.99
N CYS A 62 -3.56 1.57 -1.38
CA CYS A 62 -2.86 1.29 -2.63
C CYS A 62 -3.71 1.71 -3.84
N GLY A 63 -4.96 1.26 -3.92
CA GLY A 63 -5.86 1.61 -5.04
C GLY A 63 -6.24 3.10 -5.08
N TYR A 64 -6.39 3.73 -3.92
CA TYR A 64 -6.63 5.16 -3.77
C TYR A 64 -5.38 5.93 -4.17
N ARG A 65 -4.18 5.53 -3.75
CA ARG A 65 -2.93 6.14 -4.23
C ARG A 65 -2.80 5.98 -5.74
N ASP A 66 -2.99 4.78 -6.27
CA ASP A 66 -2.96 4.54 -7.71
C ASP A 66 -3.96 5.45 -8.45
N GLY A 67 -5.20 5.57 -7.94
CA GLY A 67 -6.26 6.41 -8.51
C GLY A 67 -6.08 7.92 -8.28
N TYR A 68 -5.49 8.33 -7.17
CA TYR A 68 -5.25 9.72 -6.79
C TYR A 68 -4.06 10.28 -7.58
N TYR A 69 -2.96 9.52 -7.66
CA TYR A 69 -1.81 9.82 -8.50
C TYR A 69 -2.06 9.55 -10.00
N ALA A 70 -3.17 8.87 -10.35
CA ALA A 70 -3.64 8.75 -11.73
C ALA A 70 -3.89 10.11 -12.40
N ARG A 71 -4.31 11.11 -11.62
CA ARG A 71 -4.57 12.46 -12.13
C ARG A 71 -3.30 13.18 -12.60
N ASP A 72 -2.13 12.75 -12.12
CA ASP A 72 -0.84 13.37 -12.40
C ASP A 72 0.04 12.57 -13.37
N ASN A 73 -0.54 11.68 -14.20
CA ASN A 73 0.20 10.80 -15.13
C ASN A 73 1.21 9.85 -14.46
N GLU A 74 1.09 9.57 -13.16
CA GLU A 74 2.06 8.71 -12.44
C GLU A 74 1.72 7.21 -12.47
N ILE A 75 0.52 6.80 -12.91
CA ILE A 75 0.22 5.37 -13.10
C ILE A 75 1.18 4.78 -14.13
N THR A 76 1.95 3.80 -13.69
CA THR A 76 2.82 3.01 -14.55
C THR A 76 1.97 1.97 -15.28
N ARG A 77 1.73 2.21 -16.57
CA ARG A 77 1.10 1.19 -17.43
C ARG A 77 2.04 0.01 -17.60
N CYS A 78 1.50 -1.15 -17.98
CA CYS A 78 2.25 -2.38 -18.14
C CYS A 78 3.44 -2.15 -19.08
N LYS A 79 3.24 -1.51 -20.25
CA LYS A 79 4.31 -1.18 -21.21
C LYS A 79 5.45 -0.33 -20.65
N ASP A 80 5.18 0.47 -19.63
CA ASP A 80 6.13 1.40 -19.00
C ASP A 80 6.76 0.80 -17.72
N CYS A 81 6.32 -0.40 -17.32
CA CYS A 81 6.77 -1.11 -16.14
C CYS A 81 8.10 -1.83 -16.38
N LYS A 82 8.95 -1.91 -15.35
CA LYS A 82 10.22 -2.63 -15.40
C LYS A 82 10.08 -4.15 -15.45
N TYR A 83 8.91 -4.67 -15.11
CA TYR A 83 8.60 -6.11 -15.16
C TYR A 83 7.90 -6.53 -16.45
N PHE A 84 7.80 -5.62 -17.44
CA PHE A 84 7.14 -5.90 -18.72
C PHE A 84 8.02 -6.71 -19.66
N THR A 85 7.51 -7.85 -20.07
CA THR A 85 8.12 -8.71 -21.09
C THR A 85 7.17 -8.85 -22.28
N PRO A 86 7.50 -8.26 -23.45
CA PRO A 86 6.68 -8.41 -24.64
C PRO A 86 6.71 -9.86 -25.12
N GLN A 87 5.56 -10.36 -25.57
CA GLN A 87 5.45 -11.68 -26.20
C GLN A 87 5.40 -11.52 -27.72
N PRO A 88 6.20 -12.27 -28.50
CA PRO A 88 6.30 -12.08 -29.95
C PRO A 88 5.01 -12.44 -30.70
N ASP A 89 4.19 -13.33 -30.13
CA ASP A 89 3.04 -13.93 -30.81
C ASP A 89 1.67 -13.48 -30.24
N THR A 90 1.65 -12.53 -29.30
CA THR A 90 0.40 -12.08 -28.67
C THR A 90 0.36 -10.57 -28.46
N ILE A 91 -0.85 -10.00 -28.43
CA ILE A 91 -1.07 -8.60 -28.03
C ILE A 91 -0.85 -8.38 -26.52
N GLU A 92 -0.88 -9.46 -25.74
CA GLU A 92 -0.62 -9.45 -24.30
C GLU A 92 0.89 -9.46 -24.02
N ALA A 93 1.28 -8.84 -22.92
CA ALA A 93 2.61 -8.95 -22.35
C ALA A 93 2.57 -9.83 -21.09
N CYS A 94 3.73 -10.39 -20.75
CA CYS A 94 3.92 -11.11 -19.49
C CYS A 94 4.52 -10.16 -18.44
N CYS A 95 4.06 -10.28 -17.21
CA CYS A 95 4.64 -9.62 -16.06
C CYS A 95 5.63 -10.58 -15.37
N ASP A 96 6.92 -10.27 -15.37
CA ASP A 96 7.95 -11.12 -14.75
C ASP A 96 7.82 -11.22 -13.22
N LEU A 97 7.09 -10.30 -12.59
CA LEU A 97 6.86 -10.32 -11.15
C LEU A 97 5.77 -11.32 -10.74
N THR A 98 4.69 -11.40 -11.50
CA THR A 98 3.48 -12.17 -11.15
C THR A 98 3.23 -13.35 -12.08
N TYR A 99 4.01 -13.49 -13.16
CA TYR A 99 3.83 -14.46 -14.24
C TYR A 99 2.43 -14.43 -14.88
N SER A 100 1.74 -13.29 -14.77
CA SER A 100 0.42 -13.07 -15.33
C SER A 100 0.50 -12.37 -16.69
N ARG A 101 -0.54 -12.52 -17.49
CA ARG A 101 -0.70 -11.80 -18.76
C ARG A 101 -1.52 -10.53 -18.55
N ALA A 102 -1.13 -9.46 -19.24
CA ALA A 102 -1.80 -8.17 -19.19
C ALA A 102 -1.66 -7.47 -20.55
N LEU A 103 -2.60 -6.59 -20.88
CA LEU A 103 -2.47 -5.73 -22.05
C LEU A 103 -1.41 -4.63 -21.79
N PRO A 104 -0.72 -4.14 -22.82
CA PRO A 104 0.31 -3.10 -22.67
C PRO A 104 -0.17 -1.82 -21.96
N ASP A 105 -1.44 -1.46 -22.11
CA ASP A 105 -2.05 -0.29 -21.46
C ASP A 105 -2.72 -0.60 -20.12
N ASP A 106 -2.77 -1.86 -19.68
CA ASP A 106 -3.26 -2.22 -18.33
C ASP A 106 -2.32 -1.69 -17.25
N TYR A 107 -2.79 -1.70 -16.00
CA TYR A 107 -2.00 -1.30 -14.84
C TYR A 107 -2.25 -2.24 -13.67
N CYS A 108 -1.33 -2.25 -12.70
CA CYS A 108 -1.52 -2.96 -11.44
C CYS A 108 -0.82 -2.19 -10.31
N SER A 109 -1.22 -2.48 -9.06
CA SER A 109 -0.67 -1.85 -7.85
C SER A 109 0.80 -2.19 -7.57
N TYR A 110 1.39 -3.11 -8.35
CA TYR A 110 2.81 -3.46 -8.28
C TYR A 110 3.65 -2.77 -9.37
N GLY A 111 3.02 -1.96 -10.22
CA GLY A 111 3.68 -1.26 -11.32
C GLY A 111 4.82 -0.38 -10.83
N LYS A 112 6.03 -0.61 -11.36
CA LYS A 112 7.21 0.22 -11.10
C LYS A 112 7.79 0.67 -12.43
N ARG A 113 7.98 1.98 -12.62
CA ARG A 113 8.60 2.52 -13.83
C ARG A 113 9.95 1.88 -14.08
N ARG A 114 10.30 1.73 -15.35
CA ARG A 114 11.68 1.48 -15.76
C ARG A 114 12.55 2.61 -15.25
N GLU A 115 13.67 2.27 -14.63
CA GLU A 115 14.69 3.26 -14.32
C GLU A 115 15.21 3.77 -15.66
N THR A 116 15.00 5.07 -15.93
CA THR A 116 15.67 5.74 -17.04
C THR A 116 17.15 5.79 -16.71
N GLU A 117 17.97 5.17 -17.56
CA GLU A 117 19.43 5.40 -17.58
C GLU A 117 19.76 6.90 -17.70
#